data_AF-A0A969P4B3-F1
#
_entry.id   AF-A0A969P4B3-F1
#
_cell.length_a   1.000
_cell.length_b   1.000
_cell.length_c   1.000
_cell.angle_alpha   90.00
_cell.angle_beta   90.00
_cell.angle_gamma   90.00
#
_symmetry.space_group_name_H-M   'P 1'
#
loop_
_entity.id
_entity.type
_entity.pdbx_description
1 polymer ?
#
loop_
_entity_poly.entity_id
_entity_poly.type
_entity_poly.pdbx_seq_one_letter_code
_entity_poly.pdbx_strand_id
1 'polypeptide(L)' 'MGIALSLARIKAALTGQGEPEHMSDLNRGIMKFNGADSPIAIAISATLILGSIGILIVWALRSAYSLG' A
#
# COMPACT_ATOMS: atom_id res chain seq x y z
N MET A 1 -0.35 -16.55 -44.79
CA MET A 1 -0.87 -16.50 -43.40
C MET A 1 0.23 -16.46 -42.33
N GLY A 2 1.46 -16.01 -42.64
CA GLY A 2 2.56 -15.90 -41.64
C GLY A 2 2.93 -14.47 -41.23
N ILE A 3 2.78 -13.51 -42.14
CA ILE A 3 3.17 -12.10 -41.91
C ILE A 3 2.24 -11.40 -40.91
N ALA A 4 0.92 -11.68 -40.98
CA ALA A 4 -0.05 -11.13 -40.03
C ALA A 4 0.19 -11.59 -38.58
N LEU A 5 0.65 -12.82 -38.39
CA LEU A 5 0.97 -13.36 -37.07
C LEU A 5 2.26 -12.77 -36.48
N SER A 6 3.26 -12.53 -37.33
CA SER A 6 4.50 -11.85 -36.94
C SER A 6 4.24 -10.39 -36.55
N LEU A 7 3.42 -9.66 -37.30
CA LEU A 7 3.01 -8.29 -36.99
C LEU A 7 2.18 -8.20 -35.68
N ALA A 8 1.31 -9.18 -35.41
CA ALA A 8 0.58 -9.24 -34.15
C ALA A 8 1.50 -9.43 -32.94
N ARG A 9 2.56 -10.23 -33.09
CA ARG A 9 3.58 -10.44 -32.04
C ARG A 9 4.45 -9.20 -31.81
N ILE A 10 4.83 -8.51 -32.88
CA ILE A 10 5.59 -7.26 -32.80
C ILE A 10 4.74 -6.15 -32.16
N LYS A 11 3.46 -6.03 -32.55
CA LYS A 11 2.54 -5.06 -31.93
C LYS A 11 2.37 -5.33 -30.43
N ALA A 12 2.23 -6.59 -30.02
CA ALA A 12 2.13 -6.98 -28.61
C ALA A 12 3.39 -6.57 -27.82
N ALA A 13 4.58 -6.82 -28.38
CA ALA A 13 5.86 -6.43 -27.76
C ALA A 13 6.03 -4.90 -27.65
N LEU A 14 5.56 -4.14 -28.64
CA LEU A 14 5.63 -2.67 -28.62
C LEU A 14 4.59 -2.02 -27.69
N THR A 15 3.48 -2.70 -27.42
CA THR A 15 2.41 -2.18 -26.54
C THR A 15 2.66 -2.43 -25.04
N GLY A 16 3.77 -3.05 -24.65
CA GLY A 16 4.10 -3.29 -23.23
C GLY A 16 3.03 -4.08 -22.46
N GLN A 17 2.13 -4.78 -23.16
CA GLN A 17 1.01 -5.52 -22.58
C GLN A 17 1.48 -6.88 -22.05
N GLY A 18 2.46 -6.83 -21.15
CA GLY A 18 3.11 -7.98 -20.53
C GLY A 18 3.81 -7.66 -19.21
N GLU A 19 3.93 -6.39 -18.83
CA GLU A 19 4.43 -6.04 -17.50
C GLU A 19 3.27 -6.19 -16.50
N PRO A 20 3.37 -7.11 -15.52
CA PRO A 20 2.39 -7.15 -14.45
C PRO A 20 2.46 -5.81 -13.71
N GLU A 21 1.30 -5.18 -13.53
CA GLU A 21 1.18 -4.01 -12.66
C GLU A 21 1.86 -4.35 -11.32
N HIS A 22 2.85 -3.57 -10.90
CA HIS A 22 3.62 -3.82 -9.68
C HIS A 22 2.77 -3.44 -8.47
N MET A 23 1.79 -4.28 -8.16
CA MET A 23 0.95 -4.19 -6.98
C MET A 23 1.74 -4.71 -5.78
N SER A 24 1.69 -3.98 -4.66
CA SER A 24 2.17 -4.45 -3.35
C SER A 24 1.63 -5.86 -3.07
N ASP A 25 2.53 -6.80 -2.71
CA ASP A 25 2.16 -8.21 -2.40
C ASP A 25 1.21 -8.32 -1.19
N LEU A 26 1.02 -7.22 -0.45
CA LEU A 26 0.01 -7.08 0.60
C LEU A 26 -1.42 -7.18 0.04
N ASN A 27 -1.63 -6.84 -1.24
CA ASN A 27 -2.91 -6.99 -1.94
C ASN A 27 -3.11 -8.38 -2.53
N ARG A 28 -2.64 -9.43 -1.85
CA ARG A 28 -2.82 -10.82 -2.25
C ARG A 28 -3.77 -11.55 -1.30
N GLY A 29 -4.48 -12.54 -1.83
CA GLY A 29 -5.36 -13.40 -1.03
C GLY A 29 -6.50 -12.63 -0.35
N ILE A 30 -6.76 -12.93 0.92
CA ILE A 30 -7.89 -12.41 1.69
C ILE A 30 -7.69 -10.98 2.22
N MET A 31 -6.48 -10.42 2.14
CA MET A 31 -6.15 -9.07 2.62
C MET A 31 -6.24 -8.00 1.52
N LYS A 32 -7.03 -8.26 0.48
CA LYS A 32 -7.36 -7.26 -0.55
C LYS A 32 -8.36 -6.24 -0.01
N PHE A 33 -7.83 -5.17 0.60
CA PHE A 33 -8.64 -4.03 1.00
C PHE A 33 -8.54 -2.93 -0.06
N ASN A 34 -9.66 -2.60 -0.69
CA ASN A 34 -9.70 -1.56 -1.71
C ASN A 34 -9.38 -0.19 -1.07
N GLY A 35 -8.37 0.50 -1.60
CA GLY A 35 -7.96 1.83 -1.15
C GLY A 35 -7.13 1.88 0.14
N ALA A 36 -6.81 0.73 0.76
CA ALA A 36 -5.99 0.68 1.97
C ALA A 36 -4.54 1.12 1.71
N ASP A 37 -4.00 0.80 0.54
CA ASP A 37 -2.65 1.21 0.13
C ASP A 37 -2.61 2.61 -0.50
N SER A 38 -3.70 3.38 -0.40
CA SER A 38 -3.68 4.77 -0.86
C SER A 38 -2.80 5.62 0.07
N PRO A 39 -1.95 6.54 -0.47
CA PRO A 39 -1.06 7.37 0.35
C PRO A 39 -1.81 8.15 1.45
N ILE A 40 -3.05 8.55 1.17
CA ILE A 40 -3.91 9.27 2.10
C ILE A 40 -4.36 8.36 3.25
N ALA A 41 -4.81 7.14 2.95
CA ALA A 41 -5.22 6.18 3.98
C ALA A 41 -4.06 5.80 4.91
N ILE A 42 -2.86 5.63 4.35
CA ILE A 42 -1.64 5.35 5.11
C ILE A 42 -1.30 6.53 6.02
N ALA A 43 -1.34 7.77 5.53
CA ALA A 43 -1.03 8.95 6.34
C ALA A 43 -1.99 9.12 7.54
N ILE A 44 -3.30 8.91 7.32
CA ILE A 44 -4.31 9.03 8.38
C ILE A 44 -4.13 7.93 9.43
N SER A 45 -3.99 6.68 8.99
CA SER A 45 -3.82 5.53 9.90
C SER A 45 -2.52 5.64 10.70
N ALA A 46 -1.42 6.04 10.07
CA ALA A 46 -0.14 6.27 10.75
C ALA A 46 -0.27 7.36 11.83
N THR A 47 -0.92 8.49 11.51
CA THR A 47 -1.13 9.59 12.45
C THR A 47 -1.95 9.15 13.66
N LEU A 48 -3.00 8.37 13.45
CA LEU A 48 -3.84 7.84 14.53
C LEU A 48 -3.05 6.90 15.45
N ILE A 49 -2.29 5.96 14.87
CA ILE A 49 -1.53 4.98 15.64
C ILE A 49 -0.42 5.68 16.43
N LEU A 50 0.43 6.47 15.76
CA LEU A 50 1.53 7.20 16.41
C LEU A 50 1.01 8.21 17.44
N GLY A 51 -0.07 8.93 17.12
CA GLY A 51 -0.72 9.86 18.04
C GLY A 51 -1.24 9.17 19.30
N SER A 52 -1.90 8.02 19.15
CA SER A 52 -2.40 7.25 20.29
C SER A 52 -1.27 6.76 21.20
N ILE A 53 -0.19 6.25 20.62
CA ILE A 53 1.00 5.81 21.38
C ILE A 53 1.62 7.00 22.11
N GLY A 54 1.79 8.15 21.45
CA GLY A 54 2.34 9.35 22.06
C GLY A 54 1.51 9.84 23.26
N ILE A 55 0.18 9.86 23.11
CA ILE A 55 -0.75 10.21 24.19
C ILE A 55 -0.58 9.24 25.36
N LEU A 56 -0.54 7.94 25.09
CA LEU A 56 -0.40 6.91 26.14
C LEU A 56 0.94 7.05 26.89
N ILE A 57 2.03 7.35 26.18
CA ILE A 57 3.34 7.58 26.80
C ILE A 57 3.29 8.81 27.72
N VAL A 58 2.79 9.94 27.23
CA VAL A 58 2.69 11.17 28.02
C VAL A 58 1.79 10.96 29.24
N TRP A 59 0.68 10.25 29.05
CA TRP A 59 -0.23 9.92 30.13
C TRP A 59 0.41 8.99 31.17
N ALA A 60 1.15 7.97 30.75
CA ALA A 60 1.86 7.06 31.63
C ALA A 60 2.93 7.80 32.45
N LEU A 61 3.73 8.67 31.82
CA LEU A 61 4.75 9.46 32.52
C LEU A 61 4.12 10.40 33.55
N ARG A 62 3.04 11.11 33.19
CA ARG A 62 2.32 11.97 34.15
C ARG A 62 1.71 11.16 35.30
N SER A 63 1.10 10.02 34.99
CA SER A 63 0.52 9.17 36.02
C SER A 63 1.57 8.60 36.98
N ALA A 64 2.76 8.27 36.48
CA ALA A 64 3.84 7.71 37.28
C ALA A 64 4.60 8.75 38.13
N TYR A 65 4.81 9.96 37.60
CA TYR A 65 5.73 10.93 38.21
C TYR A 65 5.07 12.26 38.64
N SER A 66 3.83 12.53 38.25
CA SER A 66 3.11 13.76 38.61
C SER A 66 1.92 13.53 39.53
N LEU A 67 1.47 12.28 39.70
CA LEU A 67 0.43 11.89 40.66
C LEU A 67 1.00 11.23 41.94
N GLY A 68 2.32 11.03 42.00
CA GLY A 68 3.06 10.64 43.21
C GLY A 68 3.95 11.78 43.67
#